data_AF-A0A1M7Y1W9-F1
#
_entry.id   AF-A0A1M7Y1W9-F1
#
_cell.length_a   1.000
_cell.length_b   1.000
_cell.length_c   1.000
_cell.angle_alpha   90.00
_cell.angle_beta   90.00
_cell.angle_gamma   90.00
#
_symmetry.space_group_name_H-M   'P 1'
#
loop_
_entity.id
_entity.type
_entity.pdbx_description
1 polymer ?
#
loop_
_entity_poly.entity_id
_entity_poly.type
_entity_poly.pdbx_seq_one_letter_code
_entity_poly.pdbx_strand_id
1 'polypeptide(L)'
;MIKGYLFILSAAILWGFIGIFSSLTFQEGLSPMEVAFWRALLGWFCFGAQAIVRQQTRVEVKDLPLLALFAVFGIALFYVSYLYAVQSGGVAFAAVLLYTAPAWVVLFSVIIYRERLSWVKGAAVILVMAGVYLISQKGGSDGIDISLLALIAGLTSGFCYSLYYTVGKYFSGKYSSANMFLYVLPVGALGVLPFVEFVHKTPLAWAGLAGVAIVSTFMANYCYYNGLKYLEAGRASIVATLEPVVAAITAYLIFGEYFAPVGYLGVILILGAVIATVTEKPKAES
;
A
#
# COMPACT_ATOMS: atom_id res chain seq x y z
N MET A 1 20.18 -9.93 1.48
CA MET A 1 19.77 -8.71 0.76
C MET A 1 18.96 -8.98 -0.50
N ILE A 2 19.49 -9.68 -1.52
CA ILE A 2 18.75 -9.98 -2.78
C ILE A 2 17.39 -10.61 -2.50
N LYS A 3 17.34 -11.60 -1.60
CA LYS A 3 16.10 -12.25 -1.16
C LYS A 3 15.05 -11.27 -0.62
N GLY A 4 15.47 -10.24 0.10
CA GLY A 4 14.60 -9.17 0.60
C GLY A 4 14.01 -8.34 -0.52
N TYR A 5 14.84 -7.90 -1.47
CA TYR A 5 14.38 -7.12 -2.62
C TYR A 5 13.43 -7.92 -3.52
N LEU A 6 13.70 -9.22 -3.75
CA LEU A 6 12.79 -10.09 -4.50
C LEU A 6 11.41 -10.18 -3.83
N PHE A 7 11.37 -10.28 -2.51
CA PHE A 7 10.11 -10.28 -1.75
C PHE A 7 9.36 -8.95 -1.89
N ILE A 8 10.03 -7.80 -1.74
CA ILE A 8 9.38 -6.49 -1.87
C ILE A 8 8.90 -6.21 -3.30
N LEU A 9 9.72 -6.54 -4.32
CA LEU A 9 9.33 -6.43 -5.72
C LEU A 9 8.12 -7.31 -6.04
N SER A 10 8.10 -8.55 -5.53
CA SER A 10 6.94 -9.43 -5.69
C SER A 10 5.69 -8.81 -5.04
N ALA A 11 5.84 -8.23 -3.85
CA ALA A 11 4.73 -7.54 -3.18
C ALA A 11 4.20 -6.36 -4.01
N ALA A 12 5.09 -5.52 -4.54
CA ALA A 12 4.73 -4.37 -5.37
C ALA A 12 3.97 -4.78 -6.64
N ILE A 13 4.40 -5.87 -7.29
CA ILE A 13 3.71 -6.42 -8.47
C ILE A 13 2.32 -6.91 -8.09
N LEU A 14 2.20 -7.67 -7.00
CA LEU A 14 0.93 -8.22 -6.54
C LEU A 14 -0.05 -7.13 -6.08
N TRP A 15 0.44 -6.04 -5.47
CA TRP A 15 -0.37 -4.85 -5.18
C TRP A 15 -0.75 -4.08 -6.45
N GLY A 16 0.12 -4.02 -7.47
CA GLY A 16 -0.21 -3.42 -8.75
C GLY A 16 -1.46 -4.03 -9.43
N PHE A 17 -1.76 -5.30 -9.14
CA PHE A 17 -2.96 -5.98 -9.64
C PHE A 17 -4.26 -5.63 -8.91
N ILE A 18 -4.23 -4.81 -7.85
CA ILE A 18 -5.44 -4.38 -7.11
C ILE A 18 -6.46 -3.76 -8.07
N GLY A 19 -6.02 -2.88 -8.97
CA GLY A 19 -6.91 -2.19 -9.91
C GLY A 19 -7.66 -3.15 -10.82
N ILE A 20 -7.00 -4.22 -11.29
CA ILE A 20 -7.61 -5.23 -12.17
C ILE A 20 -8.76 -5.93 -11.43
N PHE A 21 -8.48 -6.50 -10.27
CA PHE A 21 -9.49 -7.26 -9.53
C PHE A 21 -10.61 -6.35 -8.98
N SER A 22 -10.26 -5.12 -8.59
CA SER A 22 -11.25 -4.15 -8.10
C SER A 22 -12.16 -3.67 -9.24
N SER A 23 -11.65 -3.52 -10.46
CA SER A 23 -12.48 -3.15 -11.62
C SER A 23 -13.58 -4.18 -11.91
N LEU A 24 -13.27 -5.48 -11.77
CA LEU A 24 -14.26 -6.56 -11.92
C LEU A 24 -15.37 -6.46 -10.88
N THR A 25 -15.05 -6.00 -9.67
CA THR A 25 -16.05 -5.81 -8.61
C THR A 25 -16.87 -4.54 -8.81
N PHE A 26 -16.25 -3.45 -9.28
CA PHE A 26 -16.92 -2.18 -9.50
C PHE A 26 -17.88 -2.23 -10.69
N GLN A 27 -17.57 -3.00 -11.73
CA GLN A 27 -18.47 -3.26 -12.86
C GLN A 27 -19.76 -3.99 -12.42
N GLU A 28 -19.69 -4.76 -11.34
CA GLU A 28 -20.82 -5.46 -10.72
C GLU A 28 -21.56 -4.61 -9.67
N GLY A 29 -21.18 -3.33 -9.54
CA GLY A 29 -21.86 -2.37 -8.66
C GLY A 29 -21.40 -2.37 -7.20
N LEU A 30 -20.34 -3.09 -6.85
CA LEU A 30 -19.81 -3.07 -5.48
C LEU A 30 -19.17 -1.70 -5.20
N SER A 31 -19.43 -1.15 -4.01
CA SER A 31 -18.79 0.07 -3.55
C SER A 31 -17.32 -0.19 -3.13
N PRO A 32 -16.42 0.80 -3.17
CA PRO A 32 -15.06 0.66 -2.63
C PRO A 32 -15.02 0.19 -1.16
N MET A 33 -16.01 0.60 -0.36
CA MET A 33 -16.12 0.19 1.05
C MET A 33 -16.48 -1.29 1.18
N GLU A 34 -17.39 -1.78 0.35
CA GLU A 34 -17.73 -3.20 0.32
C GLU A 34 -16.54 -4.06 -0.12
N VAL A 35 -15.80 -3.63 -1.15
CA VAL A 35 -14.58 -4.32 -1.59
C VAL A 35 -13.53 -4.34 -0.48
N ALA A 36 -13.33 -3.22 0.22
CA ALA A 36 -12.40 -3.13 1.36
C ALA A 36 -12.81 -4.08 2.50
N PHE A 37 -14.11 -4.19 2.81
CA PHE A 37 -14.63 -5.11 3.82
C PHE A 37 -14.34 -6.57 3.45
N TRP A 38 -14.73 -7.00 2.25
CA TRP A 38 -14.49 -8.38 1.81
C TRP A 38 -13.01 -8.70 1.63
N ARG A 39 -12.21 -7.73 1.17
CA ARG A 39 -10.74 -7.81 1.13
C ARG A 39 -10.17 -8.12 2.52
N ALA A 40 -10.61 -7.39 3.54
CA ALA A 40 -10.15 -7.60 4.91
C ALA A 40 -10.64 -8.94 5.48
N LEU A 41 -11.91 -9.30 5.26
CA LEU A 41 -12.51 -10.53 5.80
C LEU A 41 -11.95 -11.79 5.15
N LEU A 42 -11.88 -11.85 3.81
CA LEU A 42 -11.31 -12.99 3.08
C LEU A 42 -9.79 -13.09 3.33
N GLY A 43 -9.09 -11.96 3.36
CA GLY A 43 -7.68 -11.91 3.74
C GLY A 43 -7.45 -12.43 5.16
N TRP A 44 -8.35 -12.13 6.10
CA TRP A 44 -8.31 -12.64 7.47
C TRP A 44 -8.47 -14.16 7.52
N PHE A 45 -9.35 -14.75 6.71
CA PHE A 45 -9.44 -16.21 6.61
C PHE A 45 -8.15 -16.83 6.06
N CYS A 46 -7.52 -16.25 5.04
CA CYS A 46 -6.25 -16.74 4.52
C CYS A 46 -5.11 -16.66 5.55
N PHE A 47 -4.97 -15.53 6.24
CA PHE A 47 -3.97 -15.36 7.30
C PHE A 47 -4.29 -16.20 8.54
N GLY A 48 -5.57 -16.39 8.86
CA GLY A 48 -6.02 -17.26 9.94
C GLY A 48 -5.70 -18.72 9.67
N ALA A 49 -5.96 -19.21 8.46
CA ALA A 49 -5.56 -20.55 8.04
C ALA A 49 -4.03 -20.72 8.13
N GLN A 50 -3.26 -19.75 7.63
CA GLN A 50 -1.80 -19.75 7.76
C GLN A 50 -1.35 -19.77 9.24
N ALA A 51 -1.97 -18.94 10.09
CA ALA A 51 -1.65 -18.84 11.50
C ALA A 51 -1.93 -20.16 12.24
N ILE A 52 -3.05 -20.82 11.95
CA ILE A 52 -3.41 -22.12 12.53
C ILE A 52 -2.41 -23.20 12.10
N VAL A 53 -2.17 -23.33 10.79
CA VAL A 53 -1.25 -24.35 10.23
C VAL A 53 0.17 -24.18 10.77
N ARG A 54 0.62 -22.93 10.94
CA ARG A 54 1.97 -22.62 11.44
C ARG A 54 2.05 -22.46 12.96
N GLN A 55 0.95 -22.65 13.68
CA GLN A 55 0.85 -22.42 15.13
C GLN A 55 1.30 -21.01 15.56
N GLN A 56 1.00 -20.02 14.72
CA GLN A 56 1.40 -18.62 14.76
C GLN A 56 0.24 -17.70 15.15
N THR A 57 -0.59 -18.14 16.10
CA THR A 57 -1.85 -17.47 16.45
C THR A 57 -1.75 -16.46 17.59
N ARG A 58 -0.62 -16.41 18.30
CA ARG A 58 -0.48 -15.63 19.53
C ARG A 58 0.36 -14.36 19.33
N VAL A 59 -0.06 -13.29 19.96
CA VAL A 59 0.67 -12.03 20.12
C VAL A 59 0.75 -11.72 21.62
N GLU A 60 1.83 -11.10 22.07
CA GLU A 60 1.96 -10.66 23.46
C GLU A 60 0.97 -9.55 23.78
N VAL A 61 0.29 -9.65 24.93
CA VAL A 61 -0.77 -8.72 25.35
C VAL A 61 -0.28 -7.26 25.36
N LYS A 62 0.98 -7.02 25.72
CA LYS A 62 1.58 -5.68 25.73
C LYS A 62 1.65 -5.01 24.36
N ASP A 63 1.60 -5.78 23.28
CA ASP A 63 1.67 -5.27 21.90
C ASP A 63 0.29 -5.03 21.29
N LEU A 64 -0.78 -5.55 21.91
CA LEU A 64 -2.16 -5.39 21.45
C LEU A 64 -2.60 -3.91 21.34
N PRO A 65 -2.26 -3.01 22.29
CA PRO A 65 -2.64 -1.60 22.16
C PRO A 65 -2.03 -0.95 20.91
N LEU A 66 -0.76 -1.25 20.61
CA LEU A 66 -0.08 -0.68 19.43
C LEU A 66 -0.63 -1.30 18.13
N LEU A 67 -0.97 -2.60 18.11
CA LEU A 67 -1.64 -3.22 16.96
C LEU A 67 -3.06 -2.69 16.75
N ALA A 68 -3.81 -2.43 17.82
CA ALA A 68 -5.13 -1.82 17.73
C ALA A 68 -5.04 -0.38 17.21
N LEU A 69 -4.10 0.40 17.74
CA LEU A 69 -3.80 1.75 17.23
C LEU A 69 -3.44 1.70 15.75
N PHE A 70 -2.58 0.76 15.35
CA PHE A 70 -2.21 0.56 13.96
C PHE A 70 -3.41 0.18 13.09
N ALA A 71 -4.32 -0.68 13.55
CA ALA A 71 -5.50 -1.03 12.79
C ALA A 71 -6.46 0.15 12.62
N VAL A 72 -6.66 0.97 13.66
CA VAL A 72 -7.53 2.16 13.57
C VAL A 72 -6.92 3.23 12.69
N PHE A 73 -5.68 3.64 12.97
CA PHE A 73 -5.03 4.75 12.27
C PHE A 73 -4.45 4.34 10.92
N GLY A 74 -3.89 3.14 10.80
CA GLY A 74 -3.26 2.65 9.58
C GLY A 74 -4.24 2.08 8.56
N ILE A 75 -5.46 1.68 8.97
CA ILE A 75 -6.46 1.09 8.06
C ILE A 75 -7.73 1.93 8.00
N ALA A 76 -8.44 2.11 9.11
CA ALA A 76 -9.74 2.79 9.08
C ALA A 76 -9.62 4.27 8.70
N LEU A 77 -8.73 5.02 9.37
CA LEU A 77 -8.47 6.42 9.04
C LEU A 77 -7.90 6.56 7.62
N PHE A 78 -7.00 5.66 7.22
CA PHE A 78 -6.47 5.60 5.85
C PHE A 78 -7.61 5.55 4.81
N TYR A 79 -8.56 4.62 4.95
CA TYR A 79 -9.66 4.48 3.98
C TYR A 79 -10.55 5.72 3.92
N VAL A 80 -10.94 6.25 5.09
CA VAL A 80 -11.80 7.44 5.16
C VAL A 80 -11.11 8.64 4.53
N SER A 81 -9.85 8.90 4.91
CA SER A 81 -9.10 10.04 4.39
C SER A 81 -8.78 9.89 2.89
N TYR A 82 -8.46 8.68 2.43
CA TYR A 82 -8.21 8.42 1.01
C TYR A 82 -9.47 8.61 0.17
N LEU A 83 -10.62 8.05 0.58
CA LEU A 83 -11.87 8.23 -0.17
C LEU A 83 -12.31 9.69 -0.19
N TYR A 84 -12.17 10.41 0.92
CA TYR A 84 -12.47 11.83 0.95
C TYR A 84 -11.60 12.63 -0.04
N ALA A 85 -10.29 12.33 -0.10
CA ALA A 85 -9.37 12.93 -1.05
C ALA A 85 -9.74 12.60 -2.50
N VAL A 86 -10.16 11.35 -2.78
CA VAL A 86 -10.65 10.94 -4.10
C VAL A 86 -11.92 11.69 -4.47
N GLN A 87 -12.88 11.81 -3.55
CA GLN A 87 -14.16 12.48 -3.82
C GLN A 87 -13.99 13.98 -4.05
N SER A 88 -13.09 14.62 -3.29
CA SER A 88 -12.93 16.09 -3.29
C SER A 88 -11.85 16.60 -4.24
N GLY A 89 -10.87 15.77 -4.61
CA GLY A 89 -9.74 16.16 -5.46
C GLY A 89 -9.47 15.21 -6.63
N GLY A 90 -10.20 14.10 -6.74
CA GLY A 90 -10.03 13.10 -7.80
C GLY A 90 -9.02 12.00 -7.47
N VAL A 91 -9.13 10.87 -8.18
CA VAL A 91 -8.31 9.66 -7.97
C VAL A 91 -6.82 9.94 -8.15
N ALA A 92 -6.46 10.68 -9.20
CA ALA A 92 -5.09 11.08 -9.51
C ALA A 92 -4.46 11.87 -8.35
N PHE A 93 -5.12 12.93 -7.90
CA PHE A 93 -4.65 13.77 -6.81
C PHE A 93 -4.49 12.97 -5.50
N ALA A 94 -5.49 12.17 -5.15
CA ALA A 94 -5.43 11.32 -3.96
C ALA A 94 -4.29 10.30 -4.01
N ALA A 95 -4.02 9.71 -5.18
CA ALA A 95 -2.89 8.79 -5.37
C ALA A 95 -1.54 9.50 -5.16
N VAL A 96 -1.35 10.70 -5.71
CA VAL A 96 -0.11 11.48 -5.48
C VAL A 96 0.13 11.72 -3.99
N LEU A 97 -0.91 12.13 -3.26
CA LEU A 97 -0.80 12.39 -1.83
C LEU A 97 -0.60 11.11 -1.01
N LEU A 98 -1.22 10.00 -1.40
CA LEU A 98 -0.97 8.69 -0.80
C LEU A 98 0.51 8.28 -0.93
N TYR A 99 1.11 8.45 -2.11
CA TYR A 99 2.52 8.13 -2.35
C TYR A 99 3.50 9.16 -1.77
N THR A 100 3.05 10.07 -0.91
CA THR A 100 3.94 10.72 0.07
C THR A 100 4.37 9.76 1.19
N ALA A 101 3.72 8.58 1.31
CA ALA A 101 4.06 7.56 2.29
C ALA A 101 5.55 7.21 2.37
N PRO A 102 6.32 6.99 1.29
CA PRO A 102 7.76 6.71 1.38
C PRO A 102 8.54 7.84 2.07
N ALA A 103 8.14 9.11 1.89
CA ALA A 103 8.75 10.23 2.60
C ALA A 103 8.52 10.13 4.11
N TRP A 104 7.28 9.86 4.52
CA TRP A 104 6.92 9.60 5.92
C TRP A 104 7.67 8.38 6.48
N VAL A 105 7.77 7.29 5.73
CA VAL A 105 8.50 6.09 6.15
C VAL A 105 9.98 6.39 6.35
N VAL A 106 10.62 7.09 5.43
CA VAL A 106 12.04 7.47 5.58
C VAL A 106 12.22 8.37 6.80
N LEU A 107 11.35 9.36 6.99
CA LEU A 107 11.37 10.22 8.18
C LEU A 107 11.25 9.41 9.48
N PHE A 108 10.24 8.55 9.59
CA PHE A 108 10.07 7.71 10.79
C PHE A 108 11.18 6.68 10.96
N SER A 109 11.76 6.20 9.87
CA SER A 109 12.87 5.25 9.95
C SER A 109 14.12 5.91 10.54
N VAL A 110 14.37 7.18 10.20
CA VAL A 110 15.46 7.97 10.81
C VAL A 110 15.17 8.25 12.28
N ILE A 111 13.93 8.60 12.65
CA ILE A 111 13.57 8.98 14.03
C ILE A 111 13.48 7.76 14.95
N ILE A 112 12.75 6.73 14.55
CA ILE A 112 12.39 5.56 15.37
C ILE A 112 13.48 4.50 15.32
N TYR A 113 13.94 4.15 14.11
CA TYR A 113 14.93 3.09 13.92
C TYR A 113 16.37 3.60 13.86
N ARG A 114 16.56 4.93 13.90
CA ARG A 114 17.89 5.56 13.76
C ARG A 114 18.60 5.13 12.48
N GLU A 115 17.83 4.81 11.43
CA GLU A 115 18.39 4.52 10.12
C GLU A 115 19.14 5.75 9.59
N ARG A 116 20.26 5.52 8.91
CA ARG A 116 20.99 6.62 8.27
C ARG A 116 20.22 7.08 7.03
N LEU A 117 20.02 8.40 6.93
CA LEU A 117 19.51 9.04 5.72
C LEU A 117 20.66 9.20 4.72
N SER A 118 20.76 8.27 3.77
CA SER A 118 21.68 8.44 2.65
C SER A 118 21.13 9.45 1.65
N TRP A 119 22.02 10.09 0.89
CA TRP A 119 21.63 10.96 -0.21
C TRP A 119 20.77 10.21 -1.25
N VAL A 120 21.02 8.90 -1.44
CA VAL A 120 20.24 8.05 -2.35
C VAL A 120 18.80 7.91 -1.85
N LYS A 121 18.59 7.62 -0.56
CA LYS A 121 17.23 7.54 0.02
C LYS A 121 16.48 8.86 -0.15
N GLY A 122 17.14 9.99 0.15
CA GLY A 122 16.54 11.32 0.00
C GLY A 122 16.18 11.65 -1.45
N ALA A 123 17.10 11.43 -2.39
CA ALA A 123 16.85 11.64 -3.81
C ALA A 123 15.74 10.71 -4.35
N ALA A 124 15.73 9.44 -3.93
CA ALA A 124 14.73 8.47 -4.35
C ALA A 124 13.31 8.86 -3.91
N VAL A 125 13.14 9.40 -2.69
CA VAL A 125 11.84 9.93 -2.23
C VAL A 125 11.35 11.06 -3.15
N ILE A 126 12.23 12.01 -3.48
CA ILE A 126 11.89 13.14 -4.37
C ILE A 126 11.48 12.62 -5.76
N LEU A 127 12.27 11.69 -6.32
CA LEU A 127 12.00 11.09 -7.62
C LEU A 127 10.69 10.31 -7.65
N VAL A 128 10.36 9.57 -6.58
CA VAL A 128 9.09 8.86 -6.45
C VAL A 128 7.92 9.83 -6.39
N MET A 129 8.00 10.88 -5.57
CA MET A 129 6.94 11.88 -5.47
C MET A 129 6.70 12.59 -6.81
N ALA A 130 7.77 13.00 -7.49
CA ALA A 130 7.69 13.58 -8.83
C ALA A 130 7.12 12.59 -9.84
N GLY A 131 7.55 11.33 -9.79
CA GLY A 131 7.12 10.30 -10.72
C GLY A 131 5.63 9.97 -10.60
N VAL A 132 5.12 9.82 -9.38
CA VAL A 132 3.69 9.59 -9.15
C VAL A 132 2.87 10.81 -9.57
N TYR A 133 3.34 12.03 -9.30
CA TYR A 133 2.69 13.25 -9.78
C TYR A 133 2.54 13.25 -11.30
N LEU A 134 3.61 12.93 -12.03
CA LEU A 134 3.59 12.88 -13.50
C LEU A 134 2.70 11.76 -14.06
N ILE A 135 2.72 10.56 -13.47
CA ILE A 135 1.82 9.45 -13.84
C ILE A 135 0.35 9.84 -13.64
N SER A 136 0.08 10.63 -12.60
CA SER A 136 -1.27 11.03 -12.23
C SER A 136 -1.82 12.19 -13.08
N GLN A 137 -1.00 12.83 -13.92
CA GLN A 137 -1.49 13.87 -14.83
C GLN A 137 -2.37 13.25 -15.93
N LYS A 138 -3.66 13.62 -15.96
CA LYS A 138 -4.49 13.41 -17.15
C LYS A 138 -4.11 14.44 -18.21
N GLY A 139 -4.14 14.05 -19.48
CA GLY A 139 -3.86 14.92 -20.64
C GLY A 139 -4.89 16.03 -20.90
N GLY A 140 -5.62 16.49 -19.88
CA GLY A 140 -6.64 17.53 -19.95
C GLY A 140 -6.67 18.29 -18.64
N SER A 141 -6.36 19.58 -18.70
CA SER A 141 -6.35 20.52 -17.58
C SER A 141 -7.77 20.98 -17.28
N ASP A 142 -8.58 20.13 -16.65
CA ASP A 142 -9.77 20.63 -15.96
C ASP A 142 -9.33 21.00 -14.53
N GLY A 143 -9.25 22.31 -14.28
CA GLY A 143 -8.90 22.87 -12.99
C GLY A 143 -9.93 22.47 -11.94
N ILE A 144 -9.69 21.36 -11.25
CA ILE A 144 -10.40 21.02 -10.03
C ILE A 144 -9.92 22.01 -8.97
N ASP A 145 -10.83 22.80 -8.40
CA ASP A 145 -10.53 23.62 -7.23
C ASP A 145 -10.28 22.70 -6.04
N ILE A 146 -9.00 22.46 -5.73
CA ILE A 146 -8.59 21.54 -4.67
C ILE A 146 -8.83 22.22 -3.32
N SER A 147 -9.79 21.71 -2.56
CA SER A 147 -10.02 22.21 -1.20
C SER A 147 -8.85 21.90 -0.28
N LEU A 148 -8.56 22.78 0.67
CA LEU A 148 -7.56 22.54 1.71
C LEU A 148 -7.84 21.24 2.48
N LEU A 149 -9.12 20.90 2.66
CA LEU A 149 -9.54 19.69 3.34
C LEU A 149 -9.21 18.43 2.51
N ALA A 150 -9.30 18.47 1.18
CA ALA A 150 -8.89 17.39 0.30
C ALA A 150 -7.37 17.15 0.37
N LEU A 151 -6.58 18.23 0.43
CA LEU A 151 -5.13 18.15 0.62
C LEU A 151 -4.77 17.52 1.96
N ILE A 152 -5.38 17.99 3.06
CA ILE A 152 -5.15 17.44 4.40
C ILE A 152 -5.54 15.97 4.45
N ALA A 153 -6.68 15.59 3.87
CA ALA A 153 -7.14 14.21 3.81
C ALA A 153 -6.17 13.31 3.01
N GLY A 154 -5.71 13.76 1.84
CA GLY A 154 -4.76 12.97 1.05
C GLY A 154 -3.41 12.81 1.77
N LEU A 155 -2.87 13.86 2.39
CA LEU A 155 -1.64 13.76 3.19
C LEU A 155 -1.82 12.86 4.40
N THR A 156 -2.99 12.91 5.05
CA THR A 156 -3.35 12.01 6.14
C THR A 156 -3.36 10.56 5.66
N SER A 157 -3.88 10.28 4.45
CA SER A 157 -3.85 8.93 3.88
C SER A 157 -2.41 8.44 3.64
N GLY A 158 -1.51 9.29 3.14
CA GLY A 158 -0.10 8.96 2.97
C GLY A 158 0.62 8.71 4.30
N PHE A 159 0.33 9.52 5.32
CA PHE A 159 0.82 9.31 6.69
C PHE A 159 0.31 7.98 7.26
N CYS A 160 -0.99 7.71 7.19
CA CYS A 160 -1.59 6.47 7.67
C CYS A 160 -1.01 5.26 6.96
N TYR A 161 -0.84 5.35 5.63
CA TYR A 161 -0.21 4.30 4.85
C TYR A 161 1.25 4.10 5.26
N SER A 162 2.00 5.14 5.60
CA SER A 162 3.37 4.99 6.12
C SER A 162 3.46 4.23 7.46
N LEU A 163 2.41 4.28 8.29
CA LEU A 163 2.36 3.50 9.53
C LEU A 163 2.37 1.99 9.23
N TYR A 164 1.81 1.57 8.09
CA TYR A 164 1.85 0.17 7.65
C TYR A 164 3.28 -0.33 7.47
N TYR A 165 4.13 0.47 6.84
CA TYR A 165 5.54 0.17 6.63
C TYR A 165 6.32 0.24 7.94
N THR A 166 6.08 1.32 8.71
CA THR A 166 6.86 1.63 9.90
C THR A 166 6.52 0.68 11.04
N VAL A 167 5.26 0.59 11.46
CA VAL A 167 4.83 -0.35 12.51
C VAL A 167 4.99 -1.80 12.04
N GLY A 168 4.78 -2.05 10.75
CA GLY A 168 5.06 -3.35 10.14
C GLY A 168 6.51 -3.77 10.33
N LYS A 169 7.49 -2.87 10.12
CA LYS A 169 8.91 -3.14 10.39
C LYS A 169 9.17 -3.47 11.86
N TYR A 170 8.62 -2.68 12.79
CA TYR A 170 8.79 -2.88 14.24
C TYR A 170 8.42 -4.32 14.64
N PHE A 171 7.26 -4.78 14.17
CA PHE A 171 6.76 -6.11 14.50
C PHE A 171 7.30 -7.22 13.60
N SER A 172 7.84 -6.93 12.41
CA SER A 172 8.27 -7.96 11.45
C SER A 172 9.39 -8.88 11.97
N GLY A 173 10.19 -8.38 12.93
CA GLY A 173 11.22 -9.17 13.62
C GLY A 173 10.66 -10.06 14.74
N LYS A 174 9.49 -9.71 15.30
CA LYS A 174 8.88 -10.40 16.44
C LYS A 174 7.74 -11.34 16.04
N TYR A 175 6.97 -10.95 15.03
CA TYR A 175 5.76 -11.62 14.60
C TYR A 175 5.79 -11.93 13.12
N SER A 176 5.17 -13.05 12.74
CA SER A 176 4.91 -13.32 11.34
C SER A 176 3.81 -12.39 10.80
N SER A 177 3.70 -12.28 9.47
CA SER A 177 2.55 -11.62 8.84
C SER A 177 1.23 -12.24 9.29
N ALA A 178 1.19 -13.57 9.46
CA ALA A 178 -0.01 -14.28 9.90
C ALA A 178 -0.47 -13.80 11.28
N ASN A 179 0.45 -13.67 12.25
CA ASN A 179 0.14 -13.13 13.57
C ASN A 179 -0.46 -11.73 13.44
N MET A 180 0.22 -10.80 12.75
CA MET A 180 -0.24 -9.40 12.70
C MET A 180 -1.61 -9.26 12.06
N PHE A 181 -1.81 -9.86 10.88
CA PHE A 181 -3.06 -9.72 10.15
C PHE A 181 -4.22 -10.48 10.79
N LEU A 182 -3.96 -11.48 11.64
CA LEU A 182 -5.00 -12.12 12.45
C LEU A 182 -5.68 -11.14 13.42
N TYR A 183 -4.93 -10.17 13.97
CA TYR A 183 -5.45 -9.17 14.91
C TYR A 183 -5.87 -7.87 14.23
N VAL A 184 -5.18 -7.46 13.16
CA VAL A 184 -5.38 -6.15 12.52
C VAL A 184 -6.55 -6.16 11.52
N LEU A 185 -6.72 -7.23 10.73
CA LEU A 185 -7.77 -7.27 9.70
C LEU A 185 -9.20 -7.25 10.25
N PRO A 186 -9.53 -7.92 11.37
CA PRO A 186 -10.87 -7.83 11.95
C PRO A 186 -11.23 -6.41 12.36
N VAL A 187 -10.28 -5.67 12.96
CA VAL A 187 -10.49 -4.26 13.33
C VAL A 187 -10.69 -3.40 12.09
N GLY A 188 -9.93 -3.65 11.02
CA GLY A 188 -10.14 -3.00 9.72
C GLY A 188 -11.53 -3.29 9.13
N ALA A 189 -11.95 -4.56 9.10
CA ALA A 189 -13.26 -4.98 8.60
C ALA A 189 -14.41 -4.35 9.42
N LEU A 190 -14.30 -4.37 10.75
CA LEU A 190 -15.27 -3.74 11.65
C LEU A 190 -15.28 -2.21 11.54
N GLY A 191 -14.13 -1.60 11.27
CA GLY A 191 -14.01 -0.15 11.09
C GLY A 191 -14.68 0.35 9.82
N VAL A 192 -14.64 -0.42 8.74
CA VAL A 192 -15.32 -0.06 7.48
C VAL A 192 -16.79 -0.49 7.46
N LEU A 193 -17.17 -1.52 8.22
CA LEU A 193 -18.52 -2.10 8.24
C LEU A 193 -19.68 -1.08 8.33
N PRO A 194 -19.62 -0.02 9.16
CA PRO A 194 -20.68 0.99 9.23
C PRO A 194 -20.92 1.77 7.93
N PHE A 195 -19.96 1.74 7.02
CA PHE A 195 -19.99 2.45 5.73
C PHE A 195 -20.22 1.50 4.55
N VAL A 196 -20.50 0.22 4.81
CA VAL A 196 -20.71 -0.79 3.77
C VAL A 196 -22.19 -0.92 3.44
N GLU A 197 -22.51 -0.71 2.16
CA GLU A 197 -23.78 -1.12 1.57
C GLU A 197 -23.55 -2.43 0.83
N PHE A 198 -24.18 -3.51 1.30
CA PHE A 198 -24.00 -4.83 0.70
C PHE A 198 -24.91 -5.01 -0.51
N VAL A 199 -24.32 -5.26 -1.67
CA VAL A 199 -25.08 -5.60 -2.90
C VAL A 199 -25.02 -7.09 -3.22
N HIS A 200 -25.94 -7.55 -4.07
CA HIS A 200 -25.90 -8.92 -4.59
C HIS A 200 -24.61 -9.15 -5.40
N LYS A 201 -24.00 -10.33 -5.28
CA LYS A 201 -22.71 -10.66 -5.91
C LYS A 201 -22.87 -11.85 -6.83
N THR A 202 -22.57 -11.63 -8.10
CA THR A 202 -22.42 -12.70 -9.08
C THR A 202 -21.13 -13.50 -8.80
N PRO A 203 -20.96 -14.67 -9.46
CA PRO A 203 -19.69 -15.40 -9.40
C PRO A 203 -18.48 -14.57 -9.86
N LEU A 204 -18.67 -13.63 -10.80
CA LEU A 204 -17.60 -12.74 -11.26
C LEU A 204 -17.19 -11.75 -10.17
N ALA A 205 -18.16 -11.15 -9.46
CA ALA A 205 -17.88 -10.30 -8.31
C ALA A 205 -17.09 -11.06 -7.23
N TRP A 206 -17.46 -12.31 -6.93
CA TRP A 206 -16.71 -13.15 -5.99
C TRP A 206 -15.30 -13.49 -6.47
N ALA A 207 -15.09 -13.73 -7.77
CA ALA A 207 -13.77 -13.94 -8.34
C ALA A 207 -12.89 -12.68 -8.20
N GLY A 208 -13.44 -11.49 -8.45
CA GLY A 208 -12.77 -10.21 -8.20
C GLY A 208 -12.38 -10.04 -6.74
N LEU A 209 -13.33 -10.24 -5.80
CA LEU A 209 -13.08 -10.16 -4.36
C LEU A 209 -12.01 -11.15 -3.90
N ALA A 210 -12.04 -12.40 -4.40
CA ALA A 210 -11.02 -13.40 -4.12
C ALA A 210 -9.64 -12.98 -4.67
N GLY A 211 -9.57 -12.40 -5.87
CA GLY A 211 -8.35 -11.85 -6.43
C GLY A 211 -7.75 -10.73 -5.56
N VAL A 212 -8.58 -9.75 -5.18
CA VAL A 212 -8.16 -8.65 -4.28
C VAL A 212 -7.65 -9.20 -2.93
N ALA A 213 -8.35 -10.18 -2.35
CA ALA A 213 -8.02 -10.72 -1.04
C ALA A 213 -6.81 -11.66 -1.06
N ILE A 214 -6.72 -12.58 -2.02
CA ILE A 214 -5.69 -13.61 -2.03
C ILE A 214 -4.40 -13.05 -2.65
N VAL A 215 -4.48 -12.49 -3.85
CA VAL A 215 -3.30 -12.04 -4.60
C VAL A 215 -2.78 -10.75 -4.01
N SER A 216 -3.65 -9.74 -3.92
CA SER A 216 -3.25 -8.38 -3.58
C SER A 216 -3.33 -8.05 -2.08
N THR A 217 -3.77 -8.97 -1.23
CA THR A 217 -3.71 -8.79 0.23
C THR A 217 -2.85 -9.87 0.84
N PHE A 218 -3.28 -11.13 0.79
CA PHE A 218 -2.59 -12.21 1.48
C PHE A 218 -1.18 -12.44 0.93
N MET A 219 -1.04 -12.73 -0.37
CA MET A 219 0.26 -13.01 -0.99
C MET A 219 1.17 -11.78 -0.99
N ALA A 220 0.62 -10.62 -1.37
CA ALA A 220 1.38 -9.37 -1.38
C ALA A 220 1.92 -9.00 0.01
N ASN A 221 1.07 -8.99 1.04
CA ASN A 221 1.48 -8.66 2.40
C ASN A 221 2.41 -9.75 2.99
N TYR A 222 2.19 -11.03 2.66
CA TYR A 222 3.12 -12.10 3.05
C TYR A 222 4.52 -11.86 2.49
N CYS A 223 4.63 -11.55 1.19
CA CYS A 223 5.91 -11.23 0.57
C CYS A 223 6.53 -9.98 1.21
N TYR A 224 5.75 -8.91 1.34
CA TYR A 224 6.21 -7.63 1.90
C TYR A 224 6.82 -7.79 3.31
N TYR A 225 6.08 -8.41 4.23
CA TYR A 225 6.54 -8.59 5.61
C TYR A 225 7.73 -9.56 5.73
N ASN A 226 7.84 -10.56 4.86
CA ASN A 226 9.04 -11.39 4.81
C ASN A 226 10.23 -10.61 4.22
N GLY A 227 10.00 -9.69 3.28
CA GLY A 227 11.02 -8.78 2.76
C GLY A 227 11.55 -7.82 3.81
N LEU A 228 10.67 -7.29 4.67
CA LEU A 228 11.02 -6.39 5.79
C LEU A 228 11.98 -7.01 6.81
N LYS A 229 12.06 -8.34 6.91
CA LYS A 229 13.06 -9.02 7.77
C LYS A 229 14.49 -8.84 7.27
N TYR A 230 14.67 -8.54 5.98
CA TYR A 230 15.97 -8.44 5.33
C TYR A 230 16.35 -7.01 4.92
N LEU A 231 15.40 -6.08 4.97
CA LEU A 231 15.57 -4.71 4.48
C LEU A 231 15.12 -3.69 5.53
N GLU A 232 15.76 -2.54 5.52
CA GLU A 232 15.32 -1.31 6.18
C GLU A 232 13.93 -0.86 5.69
N ALA A 233 13.15 -0.23 6.57
CA ALA A 233 11.78 0.18 6.23
C ALA A 233 11.78 1.23 5.12
N GLY A 234 12.72 2.19 5.17
CA GLY A 234 12.87 3.22 4.12
C GLY A 234 13.24 2.63 2.76
N ARG A 235 14.12 1.61 2.71
CA ARG A 235 14.46 0.93 1.44
C ARG A 235 13.26 0.15 0.91
N ALA A 236 12.56 -0.56 1.78
CA ALA A 236 11.39 -1.35 1.39
C ALA A 236 10.24 -0.47 0.88
N SER A 237 9.98 0.70 1.48
CA SER A 237 8.93 1.61 1.00
C SER A 237 9.24 2.21 -0.36
N ILE A 238 10.50 2.57 -0.63
CA ILE A 238 10.92 3.08 -1.94
C ILE A 238 10.80 1.97 -3.00
N VAL A 239 11.20 0.74 -2.70
CA VAL A 239 11.07 -0.37 -3.68
C VAL A 239 9.60 -0.74 -3.91
N ALA A 240 8.76 -0.63 -2.89
CA ALA A 240 7.32 -0.88 -2.99
C ALA A 240 6.61 0.13 -3.91
N THR A 241 7.16 1.32 -4.16
CA THR A 241 6.58 2.29 -5.10
C THR A 241 6.72 1.89 -6.57
N LEU A 242 7.19 0.67 -6.85
CA LEU A 242 6.98 0.02 -8.14
C LEU A 242 5.49 -0.33 -8.38
N GLU A 243 4.68 -0.46 -7.33
CA GLU A 243 3.23 -0.69 -7.39
C GLU A 243 2.50 0.20 -8.41
N PRO A 244 2.57 1.56 -8.36
CA PRO A 244 1.87 2.43 -9.29
C PRO A 244 2.35 2.25 -10.73
N VAL A 245 3.61 1.86 -10.96
CA VAL A 245 4.13 1.54 -12.30
C VAL A 245 3.53 0.24 -12.82
N VAL A 246 3.40 -0.78 -11.97
CA VAL A 246 2.77 -2.05 -12.36
C VAL A 246 1.28 -1.82 -12.63
N ALA A 247 0.59 -1.11 -11.74
CA ALA A 247 -0.82 -0.75 -11.91
C ALA A 247 -1.04 -0.03 -13.25
N ALA A 248 -0.19 0.98 -13.52
CA ALA A 248 -0.15 1.70 -14.78
C ALA A 248 0.00 0.78 -16.01
N ILE A 249 1.02 -0.08 -16.03
CA ILE A 249 1.26 -1.02 -17.14
C ILE A 249 0.07 -1.96 -17.32
N THR A 250 -0.49 -2.48 -16.22
CA THR A 250 -1.63 -3.39 -16.30
C THR A 250 -2.90 -2.72 -16.79
N ALA A 251 -3.11 -1.45 -16.42
CA ALA A 251 -4.25 -0.67 -16.92
C ALA A 251 -4.15 -0.45 -18.43
N TYR A 252 -2.95 -0.15 -18.92
CA TYR A 252 -2.67 -0.06 -20.36
C TYR A 252 -2.94 -1.38 -21.09
N LEU A 253 -2.41 -2.50 -20.58
CA LEU A 253 -2.52 -3.80 -21.26
C LEU A 253 -3.95 -4.37 -21.25
N ILE A 254 -4.73 -4.13 -20.20
CA ILE A 254 -6.06 -4.74 -20.02
C ILE A 254 -7.17 -3.82 -20.47
N PHE A 255 -7.10 -2.53 -20.12
CA PHE A 255 -8.16 -1.56 -20.41
C PHE A 255 -7.84 -0.67 -21.62
N GLY A 256 -6.62 -0.75 -22.16
CA GLY A 256 -6.18 0.13 -23.25
C GLY A 256 -5.99 1.58 -22.82
N GLU A 257 -5.82 1.84 -21.51
CA GLU A 257 -5.65 3.19 -20.97
C GLU A 257 -4.23 3.70 -21.22
N TYR A 258 -4.10 4.78 -22.00
CA TYR A 258 -2.81 5.40 -22.31
C TYR A 258 -2.42 6.47 -21.29
N PHE A 259 -1.13 6.56 -20.99
CA PHE A 259 -0.58 7.70 -20.25
C PHE A 259 -0.57 8.95 -21.12
N ALA A 260 -0.76 10.10 -20.48
CA ALA A 260 -0.23 11.34 -21.03
C ALA A 260 1.27 11.17 -21.28
N PRO A 261 1.88 11.83 -22.29
CA PRO A 261 3.31 11.72 -22.57
C PRO A 261 4.21 11.95 -21.34
N VAL A 262 3.79 12.83 -20.44
CA VAL A 262 4.47 13.11 -19.17
C VAL A 262 4.44 11.94 -18.18
N GLY A 263 3.42 11.08 -18.24
CA GLY A 263 3.30 9.90 -17.37
C GLY A 263 4.41 8.87 -17.61
N TYR A 264 4.90 8.74 -18.85
CA TYR A 264 6.05 7.88 -19.16
C TYR A 264 7.34 8.37 -18.49
N LEU A 265 7.55 9.69 -18.42
CA LEU A 265 8.65 10.26 -17.64
C LEU A 265 8.50 9.89 -16.17
N GLY A 266 7.29 9.94 -15.63
CA GLY A 266 7.01 9.53 -14.26
C GLY A 266 7.38 8.07 -13.97
N VAL A 267 7.08 7.15 -14.89
CA VAL A 267 7.50 5.74 -14.81
C VAL A 267 9.04 5.63 -14.76
N ILE A 268 9.75 6.37 -15.62
CA ILE A 268 11.22 6.38 -15.64
C ILE A 268 11.79 6.87 -14.31
N LEU A 269 11.23 7.94 -13.72
CA LEU A 269 11.70 8.47 -12.43
C LEU A 269 11.55 7.46 -11.30
N ILE A 270 10.40 6.77 -11.22
CA ILE A 270 10.16 5.74 -10.20
C ILE A 270 11.13 4.56 -10.39
N LEU A 271 11.26 4.05 -11.62
CA LEU A 271 12.20 2.96 -11.91
C LEU A 271 13.64 3.34 -11.56
N GLY A 272 14.06 4.56 -11.89
CA GLY A 272 15.37 5.10 -11.52
C GLY A 272 15.58 5.13 -10.00
N ALA A 273 14.57 5.59 -9.24
CA ALA A 273 14.61 5.62 -7.78
C ALA A 273 14.73 4.20 -7.17
N VAL A 274 13.98 3.24 -7.70
CA VAL A 274 14.03 1.83 -7.27
C VAL A 274 15.41 1.24 -7.58
N ILE A 275 15.92 1.40 -8.80
CA ILE A 275 17.23 0.88 -9.22
C ILE A 275 18.35 1.49 -8.37
N ALA A 276 18.34 2.81 -8.15
CA ALA A 276 19.31 3.49 -7.29
C ALA A 276 19.30 2.92 -5.85
N THR A 277 18.10 2.68 -5.30
CA THR A 277 17.94 2.14 -3.94
C THR A 277 18.36 0.67 -3.82
N VAL A 278 18.17 -0.12 -4.89
CA VAL A 278 18.59 -1.54 -4.93
C VAL A 278 20.11 -1.65 -5.10
N THR A 279 20.71 -0.78 -5.89
CA THR A 279 22.16 -0.79 -6.21
C THR A 279 23.01 -0.10 -5.14
N GLU A 280 22.41 0.71 -4.27
CA GLU A 280 23.09 1.31 -3.14
C GLU A 280 23.57 0.22 -2.16
N LYS A 281 24.88 -0.06 -2.19
CA LYS A 281 25.54 -0.87 -1.16
C LYS A 281 25.25 -0.24 0.21
N PRO A 282 24.68 -0.98 1.17
CA PRO A 282 24.65 -0.52 2.55
C PRO A 282 26.09 -0.26 2.95
N LYS A 283 26.44 0.97 3.31
CA LYS A 283 27.74 1.22 3.93
C LYS A 283 27.75 0.40 5.22
N ALA A 284 28.71 -0.52 5.34
CA ALA A 284 28.94 -1.26 6.56
C ALA A 284 28.96 -0.28 7.74
N GLU A 285 28.20 -0.61 8.79
CA GLU A 285 28.31 0.09 10.06
C GLU A 285 29.76 -0.10 10.54
N SER A 286 30.57 0.95 10.36
CA SER A 286 31.85 1.13 11.04
C SER A 286 31.61 1.59 12.45
#